data_AF-A0A2S5KIT4-F1
#
_entry.id   AF-A0A2S5KIT4-F1
#
_cell.length_a   1.000
_cell.length_b   1.000
_cell.length_c   1.000
_cell.angle_alpha   90.00
_cell.angle_beta   90.00
_cell.angle_gamma   90.00
#
_symmetry.space_group_name_H-M   'P 1'
#
loop_
_entity.id
_entity.type
_entity.pdbx_description
1 polymer ?
#
loop_
_entity_poly.entity_id
_entity_poly.type
_entity_poly.pdbx_seq_one_letter_code
_entity_poly.pdbx_strand_id
1 'polypeptide(L)'
;VTNVNDAPTAGVISAQNATEDSSFSFVVPAGTFADVDAGDSLTLSATLADGSALPSWLSFDASTGTFSGTPDNGDVGSLSIRVIAT
;
A
#
# COMPACT_ATOMS: atom_id res chain seq x y z
N VAL A 1 2.34 -7.67 -34.01
CA VAL A 1 2.44 -8.09 -32.60
C VAL A 1 1.06 -7.98 -32.01
N THR A 2 0.46 -9.08 -31.57
CA THR A 2 -0.76 -9.02 -30.76
C THR A 2 -0.33 -8.53 -29.38
N ASN A 3 -0.78 -7.36 -28.97
CA ASN A 3 -0.64 -6.94 -27.58
C ASN A 3 -1.44 -7.93 -26.73
N VAL A 4 -0.76 -8.58 -25.79
CA VAL A 4 -1.34 -9.48 -24.78
C VAL A 4 -1.29 -8.68 -23.50
N ASN A 5 -2.38 -8.69 -22.72
CA ASN A 5 -2.40 -8.06 -21.41
C ASN A 5 -1.39 -8.75 -20.48
N ASP A 6 -0.40 -8.00 -20.02
CA ASP A 6 0.58 -8.36 -19.02
C ASP A 6 0.03 -8.06 -17.62
N ALA A 7 0.65 -8.63 -16.58
CA ALA A 7 0.29 -8.31 -15.20
C ALA A 7 1.17 -7.16 -14.66
N PRO A 8 0.68 -6.36 -13.71
CA PRO A 8 1.49 -5.31 -13.11
C PRO A 8 2.73 -5.88 -12.41
N THR A 9 3.85 -5.16 -12.51
CA THR A 9 5.07 -5.44 -11.75
C THR A 9 5.14 -4.58 -10.50
N ALA A 10 5.77 -5.12 -9.44
CA ALA A 10 5.92 -4.43 -8.16
C ALA A 10 7.40 -4.22 -7.79
N GLY A 11 7.72 -3.02 -7.32
CA GLY A 11 8.99 -2.63 -6.73
C GLY A 11 9.04 -2.87 -5.21
N VAL A 12 10.15 -2.48 -4.59
CA VAL A 12 10.36 -2.64 -3.15
C VAL A 12 9.87 -1.40 -2.39
N ILE A 13 9.09 -1.62 -1.34
CA ILE A 13 8.75 -0.59 -0.33
C ILE A 13 9.58 -0.86 0.92
N SER A 14 10.40 0.10 1.33
CA SER A 14 11.17 0.02 2.58
C SER A 14 10.24 0.06 3.80
N ALA A 15 10.65 -0.61 4.89
CA ALA A 15 9.92 -0.57 6.15
C ALA A 15 9.73 0.87 6.65
N GLN A 16 8.55 1.16 7.20
CA GLN A 16 8.17 2.45 7.75
C GLN A 16 8.07 2.35 9.28
N ASN A 17 8.26 3.48 9.96
CA ASN A 17 8.05 3.58 11.41
C ASN A 17 6.87 4.52 11.69
N ALA A 18 5.98 4.11 12.58
CA ALA A 18 4.94 4.95 13.15
C ALA A 18 5.17 5.03 14.67
N THR A 19 5.05 6.23 15.24
CA THR A 19 5.20 6.44 16.68
C THR A 19 3.82 6.52 17.30
N GLU A 20 3.63 5.87 18.46
CA GLU A 20 2.39 6.00 19.24
C GLU A 20 2.02 7.47 19.48
N ASP A 21 0.71 7.73 19.51
CA ASP A 21 0.11 9.05 19.72
C ASP A 21 0.55 10.13 18.71
N SER A 22 1.24 9.75 17.64
CA SER A 22 1.76 10.65 16.61
C SER A 22 1.15 10.35 15.25
N SER A 23 0.82 11.41 14.50
CA SER A 23 0.28 11.22 13.14
C SER A 23 1.31 10.57 12.22
N PHE A 24 0.89 9.49 11.60
CA PHE A 24 1.61 8.78 10.55
C PHE A 24 1.03 9.15 9.18
N SER A 25 1.92 9.39 8.22
CA SER A 25 1.56 9.57 6.81
C SER A 25 2.67 9.03 5.93
N PHE A 26 2.32 8.16 5.00
CA PHE A 26 3.26 7.57 4.05
C PHE A 26 2.59 7.38 2.69
N VAL A 27 3.20 7.93 1.64
CA VAL A 27 2.73 7.77 0.27
C VAL A 27 3.55 6.67 -0.39
N VAL A 28 2.88 5.67 -0.97
CA VAL A 28 3.53 4.65 -1.79
C VAL A 28 4.25 5.36 -2.94
N PRO A 29 5.58 5.21 -3.10
CA PRO A 29 6.32 5.92 -4.12
C PRO A 29 5.76 5.67 -5.51
N ALA A 30 5.64 6.74 -6.31
CA ALA A 30 5.24 6.61 -7.70
C ALA A 30 6.19 5.65 -8.44
N GLY A 31 5.65 4.79 -9.31
CA GLY A 31 6.41 3.76 -10.00
C GLY A 31 6.74 2.51 -9.15
N THR A 32 6.23 2.42 -7.90
CA THR A 32 6.25 1.15 -7.15
C THR A 32 5.48 0.07 -7.88
N PHE A 33 4.37 0.43 -8.54
CA PHE A 33 3.66 -0.47 -9.43
C PHE A 33 3.74 0.10 -10.85
N ALA A 34 4.01 -0.79 -11.81
CA ALA A 34 4.10 -0.43 -13.22
C ALA A 34 3.45 -1.52 -14.07
N ASP A 35 2.62 -1.08 -15.00
CA ASP A 35 2.08 -1.91 -16.07
C ASP A 35 2.62 -1.44 -17.42
N VAL A 36 2.96 -2.38 -18.30
CA VAL A 36 3.54 -2.10 -19.62
C VAL A 36 2.46 -1.86 -20.68
N ASP A 37 1.21 -2.25 -20.40
CA ASP A 37 0.08 -2.06 -21.31
C ASP A 37 -0.41 -0.62 -21.31
N ALA A 38 -0.28 0.01 -22.48
CA ALA A 38 -0.66 1.40 -22.66
C ALA A 38 -2.19 1.55 -22.62
N GLY A 39 -2.69 2.27 -21.62
CA GLY A 39 -4.11 2.55 -21.42
C GLY A 39 -4.69 1.93 -20.15
N ASP A 40 -3.95 1.02 -19.52
CA ASP A 40 -4.36 0.42 -18.26
C ASP A 40 -4.21 1.41 -17.10
N SER A 41 -5.18 1.35 -16.19
CA SER A 41 -5.20 2.16 -14.97
C SER A 41 -5.14 1.21 -13.78
N LEU A 42 -4.07 1.33 -12.98
CA LEU A 42 -3.90 0.52 -11.79
C LEU A 42 -4.75 1.05 -10.64
N THR A 43 -5.53 0.17 -10.05
CA THR A 43 -6.20 0.41 -8.76
C THR A 43 -5.38 -0.20 -7.65
N LEU A 44 -5.08 0.59 -6.61
CA LEU A 44 -4.34 0.10 -5.44
C LEU A 44 -5.28 -0.35 -4.32
N SER A 45 -4.89 -1.37 -3.58
CA SER A 45 -5.53 -1.76 -2.32
C SER A 45 -4.47 -2.23 -1.31
N ALA A 46 -4.83 -2.21 -0.02
CA ALA A 46 -3.92 -2.59 1.06
C ALA A 46 -4.62 -3.47 2.09
N THR A 47 -3.92 -4.51 2.56
CA THR A 47 -4.35 -5.47 3.60
C THR A 47 -3.17 -5.80 4.50
N LEU A 48 -3.41 -6.49 5.63
CA LEU A 48 -2.32 -7.20 6.29
C LEU A 48 -1.82 -8.34 5.39
N ALA A 49 -0.59 -8.79 5.63
CA ALA A 49 0.05 -9.84 4.83
C ALA A 49 -0.67 -11.20 4.91
N ASP A 50 -1.49 -11.44 5.93
CA ASP A 50 -2.36 -12.61 6.02
C ASP A 50 -3.70 -12.45 5.28
N GLY A 51 -4.00 -11.25 4.76
CA GLY A 51 -5.26 -10.93 4.08
C GLY A 51 -6.33 -10.33 4.97
N SER A 52 -6.09 -10.13 6.27
CA SER A 52 -7.03 -9.40 7.10
C SER A 52 -7.08 -7.92 6.73
N ALA A 53 -8.14 -7.25 7.18
CA ALA A 53 -8.24 -5.79 7.09
C ALA A 53 -7.08 -5.12 7.86
N LEU A 54 -6.75 -3.89 7.45
CA LEU A 54 -5.83 -3.04 8.21
C LEU A 54 -6.38 -2.80 9.62
N PRO A 55 -5.50 -2.64 10.63
CA PRO A 55 -5.90 -2.20 11.95
C PRO A 55 -6.66 -0.87 11.89
N SER A 56 -7.57 -0.64 12.84
CA SER A 56 -8.45 0.53 12.82
C SER A 56 -7.73 1.88 12.84
N TRP A 57 -6.50 1.92 13.35
CA TRP A 57 -5.68 3.13 13.37
C TRP A 57 -5.07 3.48 12.01
N LEU A 58 -4.98 2.53 11.07
CA LEU A 58 -4.28 2.68 9.79
C LEU A 58 -5.26 2.60 8.61
N SER A 59 -5.39 3.70 7.88
CA SER A 59 -6.19 3.81 6.66
C SER A 59 -5.31 3.87 5.42
N PHE A 60 -5.82 3.36 4.29
CA PHE A 60 -5.18 3.48 2.98
C PHE A 60 -6.13 4.15 1.98
N ASP A 61 -5.72 5.29 1.45
CA ASP A 61 -6.40 5.97 0.35
C ASP A 61 -5.85 5.47 -0.98
N ALA A 62 -6.64 4.64 -1.67
CA ALA A 62 -6.31 4.07 -2.96
C ALA A 62 -6.13 5.11 -4.08
N SER A 63 -6.77 6.28 -3.96
CA SER A 63 -6.71 7.32 -5.00
C SER A 63 -5.37 8.06 -4.99
N THR A 64 -4.75 8.18 -3.82
CA THR A 64 -3.47 8.87 -3.62
C THR A 64 -2.33 7.91 -3.31
N GLY A 65 -2.62 6.64 -3.02
CA GLY A 65 -1.64 5.66 -2.54
C GLY A 65 -1.13 5.99 -1.13
N THR A 66 -1.92 6.69 -0.31
CA THR A 66 -1.47 7.21 0.98
C THR A 66 -1.96 6.35 2.13
N PHE A 67 -1.04 5.87 2.94
CA PHE A 67 -1.30 5.39 4.29
C PHE A 67 -1.36 6.56 5.26
N SER A 68 -2.35 6.57 6.15
CA SER A 68 -2.45 7.57 7.21
C SER A 68 -3.09 7.00 8.47
N GLY A 69 -2.74 7.55 9.63
CA GLY A 69 -3.23 7.03 10.90
C GLY A 69 -2.55 7.63 12.12
N THR A 70 -2.99 7.21 13.31
CA THR A 70 -2.33 7.50 14.58
C THR A 70 -2.43 6.25 15.46
N PRO A 71 -1.34 5.47 15.62
CA PRO A 71 -1.38 4.27 16.45
C PRO A 71 -1.53 4.64 17.94
N ASP A 72 -2.27 3.83 18.68
CA ASP A 72 -2.38 3.94 20.14
C ASP A 72 -1.41 2.98 20.87
N ASN A 73 -1.43 3.01 22.20
CA ASN A 73 -0.59 2.13 23.03
C ASN A 73 -0.83 0.62 22.76
N GLY A 74 -2.04 0.24 22.35
CA GLY A 74 -2.38 -1.15 22.00
C GLY A 74 -1.84 -1.59 20.64
N ASP A 75 -1.44 -0.63 19.80
CA ASP A 75 -0.95 -0.87 18.43
C ASP A 75 0.58 -1.03 18.35
N VAL A 76 1.30 -0.86 19.46
CA VAL A 76 2.77 -0.98 19.51
C VAL A 76 3.19 -2.39 19.08
N GLY A 77 3.96 -2.48 17.99
CA GLY A 77 4.41 -3.74 17.44
C GLY A 77 4.88 -3.61 15.99
N SER A 78 4.91 -4.73 15.28
CA SER A 78 5.25 -4.77 13.85
C SER A 78 4.06 -5.26 13.04
N LEU A 79 3.74 -4.54 11.96
CA LEU A 79 2.75 -4.94 10.98
C LEU A 79 3.42 -5.35 9.68
N SER A 80 2.98 -6.47 9.11
CA SER A 80 3.31 -6.83 7.73
C SER A 80 2.14 -6.42 6.85
N ILE A 81 2.36 -5.44 5.98
CA ILE A 81 1.33 -4.90 5.08
C ILE A 81 1.59 -5.42 3.66
N ARG A 82 0.53 -5.79 2.95
CA ARG A 82 0.56 -6.11 1.52
C ARG A 82 -0.22 -5.05 0.76
N VAL A 83 0.44 -4.45 -0.24
CA VAL A 83 -0.18 -3.56 -1.23
C VAL A 83 -0.33 -4.31 -2.54
N ILE A 84 -1.50 -4.18 -3.17
CA ILE A 84 -1.88 -4.89 -4.39
C ILE A 84 -2.26 -3.87 -5.45
N ALA A 85 -1.79 -4.04 -6.68
CA ALA A 85 -2.22 -3.32 -7.86
C ALA A 85 -3.00 -4.27 -8.78
N THR A 86 -4.14 -3.81 -9.31
CA THR A 86 -5.00 -4.54 -10.25
C THR A 86 -5.49 -3.65 -11.36
#